data_AF-A0A2G5KEC8-F1
#
_entry.id   AF-A0A2G5KEC8-F1
#
_cell.length_a   1.000
_cell.length_b   1.000
_cell.length_c   1.000
_cell.angle_alpha   90.00
_cell.angle_beta   90.00
_cell.angle_gamma   90.00
#
_symmetry.space_group_name_H-M   'P 1'
#
loop_
_entity.id
_entity.type
_entity.pdbx_description
1 polymer ?
#
loop_
_entity_poly.entity_id
_entity_poly.type
_entity_poly.pdbx_seq_one_letter_code
_entity_poly.pdbx_strand_id
1 'polypeptide(L)'
;MAKVEVKQLLEAGVHFGHLTRKWNPNMAPYIYMERNGIHVINLYKTVAKMDEANEALSKIAASGRKILFVATKKQAKDIVAEKAANVNMPYITERWPGGMLTNFVTIRKAVKKMAMIDRMKKDGTFLTLSKKERLQVDRLRAKLEKNLGSISEMTRLPGALFIVDTMREHIAVKEAQKLNIPIFAMVDTNSDPRDVDYLIPSNDDASKSIDIIMTQVTNAVAEGLAERKSEKGEKEPKKEAKKEEAPKKEVKEKLAPTPETVETEAPPVVAKATEIKVDVEATKEAVAEEKKEAPKKEAKAKSAKADDLTKIEGVGPKAAEALTNAGLETFAKVAKADADKMKEILTEASSRMAHLDPTSWPKQAQMAADGKWDELKEWQDNVKGGVE
;
A
#
# COMPACT_ATOMS: atom_id res chain seq x y z
N MET A 1 -3.91 28.52 21.24
CA MET A 1 -3.40 27.27 21.84
C MET A 1 -3.63 27.17 23.34
N ALA A 2 -4.57 26.31 23.76
CA ALA A 2 -4.58 25.80 25.13
C ALA A 2 -3.38 24.84 25.28
N LYS A 3 -2.36 25.24 26.03
CA LYS A 3 -1.17 24.40 26.25
C LYS A 3 -1.58 23.14 26.99
N VAL A 4 -1.15 21.98 26.51
CA VAL A 4 -1.39 20.72 27.22
C VAL A 4 -0.60 20.72 28.51
N GLU A 5 -1.30 20.46 29.60
CA GLU A 5 -0.65 20.25 30.88
C GLU A 5 0.03 18.87 30.90
N VAL A 6 1.24 18.81 31.45
CA VAL A 6 1.98 17.55 31.64
C VAL A 6 1.13 16.49 32.37
N LYS A 7 0.24 16.92 33.27
CA LYS A 7 -0.69 16.06 33.98
C LYS A 7 -1.64 15.29 33.03
N GLN A 8 -2.17 15.94 32.00
CA GLN A 8 -3.06 15.29 31.02
C GLN A 8 -2.30 14.24 30.20
N LEU A 9 -1.06 14.53 29.80
CA LEU A 9 -0.20 13.56 29.10
C LEU A 9 0.16 12.36 29.99
N LEU A 10 0.37 12.60 31.28
CA LEU A 10 0.65 11.57 32.27
C LEU A 10 -0.56 10.63 32.41
N GLU A 11 -1.77 11.18 32.60
CA GLU A 11 -3.01 10.42 32.77
C GLU A 11 -3.38 9.59 31.52
N ALA A 12 -3.06 10.09 30.32
CA ALA A 12 -3.25 9.35 29.07
C ALA A 12 -2.19 8.29 28.77
N GLY A 13 -1.13 8.19 29.59
CA GLY A 13 -0.09 7.18 29.43
C GLY A 13 0.90 7.47 28.31
N VAL A 14 1.10 8.74 27.94
CA VAL A 14 2.05 9.18 26.89
C VAL A 14 3.50 8.90 27.27
N HIS A 15 3.78 8.85 28.58
CA HIS A 15 5.11 8.65 29.15
C HIS A 15 5.62 7.21 29.10
N PHE A 16 4.75 6.22 28.81
CA PHE A 16 5.18 4.83 28.71
C PHE A 16 5.86 4.58 27.37
N GLY A 17 7.12 4.13 27.41
CA GLY A 17 7.81 3.62 26.23
C GLY A 17 7.79 2.10 26.15
N HIS A 18 8.71 1.55 25.38
CA HIS A 18 8.91 0.12 25.20
C HIS A 18 9.87 -0.48 26.24
N LEU A 19 9.98 -1.81 26.20
CA LEU A 19 10.96 -2.58 26.96
C LEU A 19 12.40 -2.16 26.64
N THR A 20 13.28 -2.20 27.63
CA THR A 20 14.68 -1.75 27.49
C THR A 20 15.50 -2.51 26.46
N ARG A 21 15.20 -3.79 26.23
CA ARG A 21 15.81 -4.59 25.16
C ARG A 21 15.45 -4.15 23.74
N LYS A 22 14.37 -3.37 23.55
CA LYS A 22 13.87 -2.93 22.24
C LYS A 22 14.21 -1.47 21.93
N TRP A 23 14.92 -0.79 22.83
CA TRP A 23 15.16 0.63 22.70
C TRP A 23 16.20 0.95 21.61
N ASN A 24 16.07 2.14 21.04
CA ASN A 24 17.06 2.72 20.15
C ASN A 24 17.96 3.69 20.96
N PRO A 25 19.29 3.53 20.97
CA PRO A 25 20.20 4.42 21.68
C PRO A 25 20.07 5.90 21.29
N ASN A 26 19.66 6.21 20.07
CA ASN A 26 19.44 7.58 19.61
C ASN A 26 18.28 8.28 20.36
N MET A 27 17.37 7.52 20.99
CA MET A 27 16.29 8.04 21.83
C MET A 27 16.72 8.39 23.26
N ALA A 28 17.98 8.14 23.65
CA ALA A 28 18.49 8.44 24.99
C ALA A 28 18.20 9.88 25.46
N PRO A 29 18.31 10.94 24.62
CA PRO A 29 17.97 12.29 25.04
C PRO A 29 16.51 12.47 25.46
N TYR A 30 15.58 11.66 24.95
CA TYR A 30 14.14 11.81 25.21
C TYR A 30 13.63 10.91 26.32
N ILE A 31 14.45 9.99 26.83
CA ILE A 31 14.12 9.08 27.91
C ILE A 31 14.49 9.73 29.24
N TYR A 32 13.58 9.66 30.21
CA TYR A 32 13.77 10.18 31.57
C TYR A 32 14.44 9.15 32.48
N MET A 33 13.87 7.94 32.56
CA MET A 33 14.38 6.85 33.40
C MET A 33 13.84 5.50 32.93
N GLU A 34 14.34 4.41 33.52
CA GLU A 34 13.78 3.07 33.39
C GLU A 34 13.02 2.70 34.67
N ARG A 35 11.85 2.08 34.54
CA ARG A 35 11.08 1.53 35.67
C ARG A 35 10.53 0.17 35.28
N ASN A 36 10.81 -0.85 36.08
CA ASN A 36 10.33 -2.22 35.86
C ASN A 36 10.63 -2.77 34.44
N GLY A 37 11.80 -2.44 33.87
CA GLY A 37 12.18 -2.87 32.53
C GLY A 37 11.53 -2.10 31.36
N ILE A 38 10.79 -1.02 31.65
CA ILE A 38 10.14 -0.15 30.67
C ILE A 38 10.78 1.23 30.72
N HIS A 39 11.09 1.81 29.56
CA HIS A 39 11.56 3.19 29.48
C HIS A 39 10.41 4.18 29.69
N VAL A 40 10.69 5.23 30.47
CA VAL A 40 9.77 6.34 30.70
C VAL A 40 10.24 7.53 29.87
N ILE A 41 9.36 8.03 28.99
CA ILE A 41 9.62 9.18 28.13
C ILE A 41 9.50 10.47 28.95
N ASN A 42 10.39 11.44 28.68
CA ASN A 42 10.38 12.73 29.34
C ASN A 42 9.27 13.63 28.77
N LEU A 43 8.16 13.76 29.52
CA LEU A 43 7.00 14.57 29.12
C LEU A 43 7.30 16.07 28.96
N TYR A 44 8.28 16.63 29.68
CA TYR A 44 8.65 18.05 29.47
C TYR A 44 9.25 18.26 28.08
N LYS A 45 10.06 17.30 27.61
CA LYS A 45 10.58 17.31 26.24
C LYS A 45 9.47 17.07 25.23
N THR A 46 8.50 16.21 25.55
CA THR A 46 7.31 16.00 24.73
C THR A 46 6.53 17.29 24.53
N VAL A 47 6.23 18.04 25.60
CA VAL A 47 5.51 19.32 25.50
C VAL A 47 6.29 20.33 24.65
N ALA A 48 7.58 20.52 24.91
CA ALA A 48 8.40 21.46 24.15
C ALA A 48 8.45 21.12 22.65
N LYS A 49 8.60 19.83 22.32
CA LYS A 49 8.64 19.35 20.94
C LYS A 49 7.27 19.35 20.26
N MET A 50 6.21 19.13 21.02
CA MET A 50 4.83 19.27 20.57
C MET A 50 4.51 20.70 20.15
N ASP A 51 4.92 21.68 20.96
CA ASP A 51 4.69 23.10 20.65
C ASP A 51 5.43 23.50 19.35
N GLU A 52 6.69 23.06 19.19
CA GLU A 52 7.48 23.26 17.96
C GLU A 52 6.79 22.64 16.73
N ALA A 53 6.30 21.39 16.86
CA ALA A 53 5.60 20.69 15.79
C ALA A 53 4.27 21.38 15.44
N ASN A 54 3.47 21.77 16.44
CA ASN A 54 2.18 22.42 16.25
C ASN A 54 2.32 23.78 15.57
N GLU A 55 3.32 24.58 15.94
CA GLU A 55 3.58 25.86 15.30
C GLU A 55 3.91 25.68 13.81
N ALA A 56 4.78 24.72 13.48
CA ALA A 56 5.14 24.43 12.10
C ALA A 56 3.95 23.86 11.29
N LEU A 57 3.15 22.97 11.89
CA LEU A 57 1.94 22.43 11.25
C LEU A 57 0.88 23.51 10.99
N SER A 58 0.67 24.43 11.93
CA SER A 58 -0.25 25.56 11.75
C SER A 58 0.18 26.43 10.57
N LYS A 59 1.47 26.79 10.49
CA LYS A 59 2.03 27.55 9.34
C LYS A 59 1.85 26.82 8.01
N ILE A 60 2.06 25.50 7.97
CA ILE A 60 1.86 24.69 6.76
C ILE A 60 0.39 24.66 6.35
N ALA A 61 -0.53 24.51 7.33
CA ALA A 61 -1.97 24.57 7.08
C ALA A 61 -2.40 25.96 6.58
N ALA A 62 -1.86 27.03 7.16
CA ALA A 62 -2.12 28.41 6.76
C ALA A 62 -1.68 28.69 5.32
N SER A 63 -0.54 28.13 4.89
CA SER A 63 -0.08 28.20 3.48
C SER A 63 -1.03 27.49 2.49
N GLY A 64 -1.95 26.66 2.99
CA GLY A 64 -2.91 25.92 2.18
C GLY A 64 -2.37 24.65 1.54
N ARG A 65 -1.21 24.17 1.99
CA ARG A 65 -0.72 22.82 1.66
C ARG A 65 -1.47 21.80 2.52
N LYS A 66 -1.71 20.61 1.97
CA LYS A 66 -2.39 19.52 2.68
C LYS A 66 -1.37 18.74 3.52
N ILE A 67 -1.76 18.36 4.72
CA ILE A 67 -0.96 17.50 5.61
C ILE A 67 -1.53 16.09 5.50
N LEU A 68 -0.70 15.11 5.18
CA LEU A 68 -1.14 13.72 5.04
C LEU A 68 -0.83 12.95 6.34
N PHE A 69 -1.88 12.46 6.99
CA PHE A 69 -1.76 11.65 8.21
C PHE A 69 -1.58 10.17 7.86
N VAL A 70 -0.70 9.46 8.54
CA VAL A 70 -0.37 8.06 8.22
C VAL A 70 -0.33 7.24 9.51
N ALA A 71 -1.13 6.17 9.58
CA ALA A 71 -1.19 5.28 10.72
C ALA A 71 -1.80 3.91 10.38
N THR A 72 -0.99 2.86 10.21
CA THR A 72 -1.48 1.49 9.93
C THR A 72 -1.69 0.65 11.18
N LYS A 73 -1.26 1.15 12.34
CA LYS A 73 -1.37 0.50 13.64
C LYS A 73 -2.82 0.43 14.10
N LYS A 74 -3.27 -0.76 14.54
CA LYS A 74 -4.69 -1.04 14.87
C LYS A 74 -5.26 -0.05 15.89
N GLN A 75 -4.47 0.33 16.88
CA GLN A 75 -4.83 1.25 17.95
C GLN A 75 -5.00 2.70 17.47
N ALA A 76 -4.40 3.06 16.33
CA ALA A 76 -4.37 4.40 15.76
C ALA A 76 -5.34 4.59 14.59
N LYS A 77 -5.76 3.51 13.89
CA LYS A 77 -6.54 3.59 12.64
C LYS A 77 -7.78 4.47 12.76
N ASP A 78 -8.65 4.16 13.73
CA ASP A 78 -9.95 4.82 13.85
C ASP A 78 -9.79 6.25 14.35
N ILE A 79 -8.87 6.46 15.31
CA ILE A 79 -8.56 7.78 15.89
C ILE A 79 -8.03 8.72 14.81
N VAL A 80 -7.06 8.27 14.00
CA VAL A 80 -6.46 9.10 12.95
C VAL A 80 -7.47 9.38 11.85
N ALA A 81 -8.29 8.38 11.46
CA ALA A 81 -9.35 8.60 10.47
C ALA A 81 -10.36 9.65 10.93
N GLU A 82 -10.87 9.55 12.16
CA GLU A 82 -11.85 10.46 12.72
C GLU A 82 -11.29 11.89 12.84
N LYS A 83 -10.12 12.05 13.48
CA LYS A 83 -9.53 13.37 13.75
C LYS A 83 -9.10 14.07 12.46
N ALA A 84 -8.50 13.34 11.51
CA ALA A 84 -8.09 13.92 10.23
C ALA A 84 -9.28 14.27 9.33
N ALA A 85 -10.35 13.46 9.34
CA ALA A 85 -11.58 13.76 8.62
C ALA A 85 -12.25 15.03 9.15
N ASN A 86 -12.27 15.22 10.48
CA ASN A 86 -12.84 16.43 11.11
C ASN A 86 -12.16 17.73 10.64
N VAL A 87 -10.86 17.69 10.32
CA VAL A 87 -10.12 18.86 9.81
C VAL A 87 -9.99 18.88 8.28
N ASN A 88 -10.68 17.97 7.57
CA ASN A 88 -10.64 17.82 6.12
C ASN A 88 -9.22 17.68 5.53
N MET A 89 -8.38 16.90 6.22
CA MET A 89 -7.03 16.54 5.79
C MET A 89 -6.98 15.07 5.34
N PRO A 90 -6.17 14.74 4.32
CA PRO A 90 -6.06 13.38 3.84
C PRO A 90 -5.36 12.49 4.88
N TYR A 91 -5.74 11.21 4.95
CA TYR A 91 -5.17 10.24 5.90
C TYR A 91 -5.05 8.84 5.30
N ILE A 92 -4.07 8.03 5.71
CA ILE A 92 -3.94 6.63 5.29
C ILE A 92 -3.88 5.75 6.53
N THR A 93 -4.90 4.91 6.71
CA THR A 93 -5.05 4.07 7.90
C THR A 93 -4.89 2.58 7.66
N GLU A 94 -5.01 2.12 6.41
CA GLU A 94 -4.97 0.69 6.13
C GLU A 94 -3.57 0.18 5.84
N ARG A 95 -3.08 0.48 4.64
CA ARG A 95 -1.77 0.04 4.18
C ARG A 95 -1.16 1.16 3.35
N TRP A 96 0.10 1.45 3.61
CA TRP A 96 0.91 2.30 2.75
C TRP A 96 1.30 1.54 1.46
N PRO A 97 0.78 1.90 0.28
CA PRO A 97 1.28 1.33 -0.96
C PRO A 97 2.68 1.89 -1.25
N GLY A 98 3.65 1.02 -1.52
CA GLY A 98 4.98 1.49 -1.95
C GLY A 98 4.87 2.31 -3.23
N GLY A 99 5.58 3.43 -3.28
CA GLY A 99 5.48 4.39 -4.37
C GLY A 99 4.35 5.41 -4.21
N MET A 100 3.78 5.55 -3.01
CA MET A 100 2.65 6.45 -2.79
C MET A 100 3.00 7.91 -3.14
N LEU A 101 4.17 8.35 -2.70
CA LEU A 101 4.66 9.71 -2.90
C LEU A 101 5.62 9.75 -4.09
N THR A 102 6.54 8.78 -4.17
CA THR A 102 7.58 8.73 -5.21
C THR A 102 7.02 8.39 -6.60
N ASN A 103 5.93 7.63 -6.69
CA ASN A 103 5.21 7.33 -7.93
C ASN A 103 3.77 7.84 -7.88
N PHE A 104 3.59 9.09 -7.44
CA PHE A 104 2.28 9.70 -7.25
C PHE A 104 1.42 9.75 -8.52
N VAL A 105 2.03 9.82 -9.70
CA VAL A 105 1.32 9.80 -10.98
C VAL A 105 0.52 8.50 -11.16
N THR A 106 1.09 7.36 -10.78
CA THR A 106 0.42 6.05 -10.89
C THR A 106 -0.68 5.91 -9.85
N ILE A 107 -0.44 6.37 -8.62
CA ILE A 107 -1.45 6.39 -7.56
C ILE A 107 -2.64 7.26 -7.96
N ARG A 108 -2.39 8.42 -8.57
CA ARG A 108 -3.45 9.29 -9.09
C ARG A 108 -4.26 8.60 -10.18
N LYS A 109 -3.68 7.72 -11.01
CA LYS A 109 -4.45 6.91 -11.98
C LYS A 109 -5.41 5.96 -11.26
N ALA A 110 -4.99 5.33 -10.16
CA ALA A 110 -5.87 4.48 -9.35
C ALA A 110 -7.03 5.27 -8.72
N VAL A 111 -6.76 6.47 -8.20
CA VAL A 111 -7.78 7.40 -7.67
C VAL A 111 -8.74 7.84 -8.78
N LYS A 112 -8.24 8.17 -9.97
CA LYS A 112 -9.09 8.50 -11.13
C LYS A 112 -9.98 7.33 -11.53
N LYS A 113 -9.48 6.09 -11.47
CA LYS A 113 -10.27 4.88 -11.73
C LYS A 113 -11.42 4.74 -10.73
N MET A 114 -11.18 5.05 -9.46
CA MET A 114 -12.22 5.08 -8.43
C MET A 114 -13.33 6.08 -8.77
N ALA A 115 -12.96 7.32 -9.11
CA ALA A 115 -13.93 8.36 -9.52
C ALA A 115 -14.68 8.00 -10.82
N MET A 116 -14.01 7.32 -11.76
CA MET A 116 -14.65 6.82 -12.98
C MET A 116 -15.73 5.76 -12.67
N ILE A 117 -15.47 4.86 -11.72
CA ILE A 117 -16.47 3.88 -11.26
C ILE A 117 -17.67 4.59 -10.63
N ASP A 118 -17.44 5.62 -9.81
CA ASP A 118 -18.53 6.40 -9.22
C ASP A 118 -19.36 7.14 -10.27
N ARG A 119 -18.72 7.64 -11.33
CA ARG A 119 -19.42 8.22 -12.48
C ARG A 119 -20.24 7.17 -13.24
N MET A 120 -19.66 6.01 -13.57
CA MET A 120 -20.39 4.92 -14.25
C MET A 120 -21.61 4.42 -13.46
N LYS A 121 -21.54 4.46 -12.12
CA LYS A 121 -22.66 4.15 -11.24
C LYS A 121 -23.78 5.19 -11.32
N LYS A 122 -23.41 6.48 -11.40
CA LYS A 122 -24.38 7.59 -11.55
C LYS A 122 -25.02 7.63 -12.93
N ASP A 123 -24.25 7.37 -13.98
CA ASP A 123 -24.70 7.44 -15.37
C ASP A 123 -25.51 6.21 -15.81
N GLY A 124 -25.62 5.18 -14.96
CA GLY A 124 -26.39 3.97 -15.24
C GLY A 124 -25.67 2.94 -16.13
N THR A 125 -24.54 3.28 -16.75
CA THR A 125 -23.69 2.35 -17.53
C THR A 125 -23.25 1.14 -16.70
N PHE A 126 -23.16 1.29 -15.37
CA PHE A 126 -22.86 0.17 -14.49
C PHE A 126 -23.88 -0.98 -14.60
N LEU A 127 -25.13 -0.70 -14.95
CA LEU A 127 -26.20 -1.71 -15.06
C LEU A 127 -26.11 -2.52 -16.37
N THR A 128 -25.42 -2.02 -17.39
CA THR A 128 -25.24 -2.74 -18.67
C THR A 128 -24.23 -3.87 -18.55
N LEU A 129 -23.42 -3.88 -17.49
CA LEU A 129 -22.42 -4.91 -17.22
C LEU A 129 -23.07 -6.22 -16.73
N SER A 130 -22.43 -7.34 -17.05
CA SER A 130 -22.85 -8.64 -16.52
C SER A 130 -22.79 -8.66 -14.98
N LYS A 131 -23.56 -9.56 -14.34
CA LYS A 131 -23.56 -9.67 -12.86
C LYS A 131 -22.16 -9.94 -12.30
N LYS A 132 -21.35 -10.74 -13.02
CA LYS A 132 -19.97 -11.07 -12.65
C LYS A 132 -19.05 -9.86 -12.71
N GLU A 133 -19.14 -9.07 -13.78
CA GLU A 133 -18.35 -7.85 -13.96
C GLU A 133 -18.75 -6.77 -12.95
N ARG A 134 -20.05 -6.59 -12.69
CA ARG A 134 -20.54 -5.68 -11.64
C ARG A 134 -19.92 -6.02 -10.28
N LEU A 135 -19.96 -7.30 -9.90
CA LEU A 135 -19.37 -7.75 -8.64
C LEU A 135 -17.86 -7.48 -8.57
N GLN A 136 -17.13 -7.69 -9.67
CA GLN A 136 -15.69 -7.38 -9.74
C GLN A 136 -15.41 -5.88 -9.61
N VAL A 137 -16.19 -5.04 -10.30
CA VAL A 137 -16.06 -3.58 -10.23
C VAL A 137 -16.42 -3.07 -8.83
N ASP A 138 -17.44 -3.64 -8.18
CA ASP A 138 -17.81 -3.30 -6.80
C ASP A 138 -16.71 -3.68 -5.80
N ARG A 139 -16.15 -4.89 -5.91
CA ARG A 139 -15.01 -5.32 -5.08
C ARG A 139 -13.80 -4.40 -5.28
N LEU A 140 -13.52 -4.03 -6.53
CA LEU A 140 -12.43 -3.11 -6.85
C LEU A 140 -12.69 -1.71 -6.25
N ARG A 141 -13.91 -1.19 -6.37
CA ARG A 141 -14.31 0.10 -5.81
C ARG A 141 -14.21 0.14 -4.30
N ALA A 142 -14.68 -0.90 -3.62
CA ALA A 142 -14.58 -1.05 -2.17
C ALA A 142 -13.11 -1.13 -1.72
N LYS A 143 -12.27 -1.87 -2.45
CA LYS A 143 -10.83 -1.95 -2.17
C LYS A 143 -10.12 -0.61 -2.37
N LEU A 144 -10.50 0.15 -3.40
CA LEU A 144 -9.95 1.47 -3.66
C LEU A 144 -10.42 2.49 -2.61
N GLU A 145 -11.69 2.46 -2.20
CA GLU A 145 -12.22 3.33 -1.14
C GLU A 145 -11.45 3.14 0.16
N LYS A 146 -11.34 1.87 0.56
CA LYS A 146 -10.74 1.49 1.83
C LYS A 146 -9.29 1.95 1.95
N ASN A 147 -8.54 1.91 0.84
CA ASN A 147 -7.11 2.24 0.84
C ASN A 147 -6.80 3.69 0.46
N LEU A 148 -7.58 4.30 -0.45
CA LEU A 148 -7.26 5.57 -1.10
C LEU A 148 -8.43 6.58 -1.09
N GLY A 149 -9.54 6.29 -0.40
CA GLY A 149 -10.74 7.15 -0.38
C GLY A 149 -10.43 8.58 0.09
N SER A 150 -9.65 8.70 1.15
CA SER A 150 -9.23 9.97 1.77
C SER A 150 -8.32 10.85 0.88
N ILE A 151 -7.59 10.26 -0.08
CA ILE A 151 -6.71 11.01 -0.99
C ILE A 151 -7.40 11.33 -2.32
N SER A 152 -8.71 11.07 -2.42
CA SER A 152 -9.49 11.32 -3.64
C SER A 152 -9.43 12.77 -4.11
N GLU A 153 -9.47 13.72 -3.17
CA GLU A 153 -9.39 15.16 -3.44
C GLU A 153 -7.95 15.68 -3.64
N MET A 154 -6.94 14.83 -3.42
CA MET A 154 -5.55 15.26 -3.44
C MET A 154 -4.99 15.33 -4.86
N THR A 155 -4.83 16.56 -5.37
CA THR A 155 -4.31 16.80 -6.72
C THR A 155 -2.78 16.88 -6.78
N ARG A 156 -2.14 17.36 -5.70
CA ARG A 156 -0.69 17.59 -5.59
C ARG A 156 -0.12 16.81 -4.41
N LEU A 157 1.20 16.66 -4.37
CA LEU A 157 1.88 16.05 -3.22
C LEU A 157 1.57 16.81 -1.92
N PRO A 158 1.53 16.12 -0.77
CA PRO A 158 1.29 16.76 0.51
C PRO A 158 2.45 17.72 0.86
N GLY A 159 2.13 18.71 1.69
CA GLY A 159 3.11 19.67 2.19
C GLY A 159 3.93 19.18 3.37
N ALA A 160 3.37 18.24 4.12
CA ALA A 160 3.97 17.57 5.26
C ALA A 160 3.30 16.22 5.47
N LEU A 161 3.99 15.34 6.20
CA LEU A 161 3.44 14.09 6.70
C LEU A 161 3.37 14.11 8.21
N PHE A 162 2.30 13.56 8.75
CA PHE A 162 2.21 13.22 10.16
C PHE A 162 2.11 11.70 10.31
N ILE A 163 3.12 11.07 10.91
CA ILE A 163 3.24 9.62 11.00
C ILE A 163 3.09 9.16 12.45
N VAL A 164 2.23 8.16 12.68
CA VAL A 164 2.16 7.44 13.95
C VAL A 164 2.96 6.14 13.80
N ASP A 165 4.00 5.96 14.63
CA ASP A 165 4.95 4.82 14.60
C ASP A 165 5.86 4.81 13.35
N THR A 166 7.06 5.39 13.46
CA THR A 166 7.99 5.44 12.31
C THR A 166 8.59 4.08 11.93
N MET A 167 8.64 3.11 12.85
CA MET A 167 9.20 1.79 12.56
C MET A 167 8.27 1.00 11.64
N ARG A 168 6.98 1.03 11.93
CA ARG A 168 5.99 0.33 11.14
C ARG A 168 5.74 1.04 9.79
N GLU A 169 5.86 2.36 9.77
CA GLU A 169 5.65 3.22 8.58
C GLU A 169 6.97 3.61 7.88
N HIS A 170 8.04 2.84 8.04
CA HIS A 170 9.37 3.14 7.49
C HIS A 170 9.39 3.40 5.96
N ILE A 171 8.46 2.81 5.19
CA ILE A 171 8.36 3.07 3.74
C ILE A 171 7.90 4.51 3.50
N ALA A 172 6.93 5.00 4.26
CA ALA A 172 6.44 6.36 4.15
C ALA A 172 7.54 7.37 4.50
N VAL A 173 8.29 7.11 5.57
CA VAL A 173 9.44 7.91 6.00
C VAL A 173 10.49 7.99 4.89
N LYS A 174 10.92 6.85 4.34
CA LYS A 174 11.92 6.81 3.26
C LYS A 174 11.48 7.51 1.99
N GLU A 175 10.21 7.38 1.61
CA GLU A 175 9.67 8.09 0.44
C GLU A 175 9.60 9.60 0.67
N ALA A 176 9.25 10.03 1.88
CA ALA A 176 9.19 11.44 2.25
C ALA A 176 10.57 12.10 2.26
N GLN A 177 11.56 11.44 2.85
CA GLN A 177 12.96 11.90 2.87
C GLN A 177 13.50 12.07 1.44
N LYS A 178 13.23 11.12 0.54
CA LYS A 178 13.64 11.20 -0.88
C LYS A 178 13.04 12.39 -1.63
N LEU A 179 11.87 12.86 -1.22
CA LEU A 179 11.16 13.98 -1.85
C LEU A 179 11.28 15.29 -1.07
N ASN A 180 12.09 15.30 0.00
CA ASN A 180 12.26 16.44 0.90
C ASN A 180 10.93 16.98 1.44
N ILE A 181 9.98 16.08 1.73
CA ILE A 181 8.72 16.42 2.39
C ILE A 181 8.97 16.39 3.90
N PRO A 182 8.68 17.48 4.64
CA PRO A 182 8.92 17.52 6.08
C PRO A 182 8.07 16.48 6.82
N ILE A 183 8.71 15.78 7.75
CA ILE A 183 8.15 14.66 8.49
C ILE A 183 7.92 15.07 9.95
N PHE A 184 6.67 14.98 10.35
CA PHE A 184 6.22 15.08 11.73
C PHE A 184 5.86 13.68 12.20
N ALA A 185 6.34 13.25 13.37
CA ALA A 185 6.00 11.91 13.82
C ALA A 185 5.91 11.78 15.34
N MET A 186 5.03 10.88 15.77
CA MET A 186 5.06 10.29 17.10
C MET A 186 6.17 9.24 17.14
N VAL A 187 7.15 9.44 18.02
CA VAL A 187 8.35 8.59 18.11
C VAL A 187 8.41 7.99 19.51
N ASP A 188 8.29 6.66 19.59
CA ASP A 188 8.56 5.91 20.81
C ASP A 188 10.06 5.54 20.89
N THR A 189 10.46 5.07 22.06
CA THR A 189 11.80 4.63 22.47
C THR A 189 12.48 3.61 21.57
N ASN A 190 11.77 2.86 20.72
CA ASN A 190 12.33 1.91 19.75
C ASN A 190 12.64 2.54 18.38
N SER A 191 12.08 3.71 18.10
CA SER A 191 12.19 4.41 16.81
C SER A 191 13.46 5.29 16.75
N ASP A 192 13.97 5.56 15.55
CA ASP A 192 15.10 6.48 15.39
C ASP A 192 14.60 7.95 15.26
N PRO A 193 14.98 8.85 16.17
CA PRO A 193 14.55 10.25 16.10
C PRO A 193 15.20 11.03 14.94
N ARG A 194 16.28 10.52 14.32
CA ARG A 194 17.01 11.23 13.25
C ARG A 194 16.29 11.21 11.92
N ASP A 195 15.38 10.24 11.72
CA ASP A 195 14.63 10.10 10.49
C ASP A 195 13.48 11.11 10.35
N VAL A 196 13.21 11.89 11.40
CA VAL A 196 12.06 12.78 11.55
C VAL A 196 12.53 14.21 11.77
N ASP A 197 11.98 15.17 11.02
CA ASP A 197 12.33 16.59 11.18
C ASP A 197 11.73 17.18 12.46
N TYR A 198 10.45 16.89 12.71
CA TYR A 198 9.70 17.33 13.87
C TYR A 198 9.21 16.13 14.67
N LEU A 199 10.06 15.65 15.58
CA LEU A 199 9.77 14.51 16.43
C LEU A 199 8.93 14.92 17.64
N ILE A 200 7.94 14.10 17.98
CA ILE A 200 7.16 14.19 19.22
C ILE A 200 7.43 12.91 20.02
N PRO A 201 8.22 12.95 21.10
CA PRO A 201 8.48 11.79 21.94
C PRO A 201 7.19 11.38 22.65
N SER A 202 6.63 10.21 22.30
CA SER A 202 5.32 9.79 22.83
C SER A 202 5.09 8.30 22.63
N ASN A 203 4.27 7.72 23.51
CA ASN A 203 3.75 6.37 23.35
C ASN A 203 2.85 6.24 22.11
N ASP A 204 3.18 5.33 21.20
CA ASP A 204 2.41 5.04 19.99
C ASP A 204 1.60 3.73 20.08
N ASP A 205 1.65 2.99 21.19
CA ASP A 205 0.92 1.75 21.43
C ASP A 205 -0.45 1.98 22.08
N ALA A 206 -0.57 3.02 22.90
CA ALA A 206 -1.79 3.30 23.66
C ALA A 206 -2.75 4.20 22.87
N SER A 207 -3.99 3.74 22.68
CA SER A 207 -5.05 4.53 22.02
C SER A 207 -5.30 5.89 22.69
N LYS A 208 -5.28 5.95 24.03
CA LYS A 208 -5.45 7.21 24.78
C LYS A 208 -4.30 8.21 24.52
N SER A 209 -3.06 7.71 24.42
CA SER A 209 -1.90 8.52 24.09
C SER A 209 -2.06 9.11 22.68
N ILE A 210 -2.33 8.25 21.69
CA ILE A 210 -2.55 8.67 20.30
C ILE A 210 -3.69 9.69 20.20
N ASP A 211 -4.80 9.49 20.89
CA ASP A 211 -5.95 10.42 20.84
C ASP A 211 -5.60 11.82 21.37
N ILE A 212 -4.90 11.93 22.50
CA ILE A 212 -4.51 13.25 23.03
C ILE A 212 -3.56 13.95 22.08
N ILE A 213 -2.54 13.25 21.60
CA ILE A 213 -1.53 13.81 20.69
C ILE A 213 -2.20 14.25 19.38
N MET A 214 -3.02 13.38 18.79
CA MET A 214 -3.76 13.69 17.56
C MET A 214 -4.70 14.86 17.75
N THR A 215 -5.40 14.95 18.88
CA THR A 215 -6.32 16.06 19.17
C THR A 215 -5.58 17.40 19.14
N GLN A 216 -4.41 17.49 19.77
CA GLN A 216 -3.60 18.72 19.76
C GLN A 216 -3.12 19.10 18.37
N VAL A 217 -2.58 18.11 17.65
CA VAL A 217 -2.09 18.26 16.29
C VAL A 217 -3.20 18.73 15.36
N THR A 218 -4.39 18.12 15.44
CA THR A 218 -5.54 18.52 14.62
C THR A 218 -6.10 19.88 15.01
N ASN A 219 -6.07 20.25 16.30
CA ASN A 219 -6.47 21.58 16.73
C ASN A 219 -5.53 22.65 16.15
N ALA A 220 -4.21 22.43 16.18
CA ALA A 220 -3.24 23.34 15.58
C ALA A 220 -3.44 23.48 14.06
N VAL A 221 -3.75 22.38 13.37
CA VAL A 221 -4.08 22.40 11.93
C VAL A 221 -5.40 23.14 11.67
N ALA A 222 -6.41 22.96 12.51
CA ALA A 222 -7.68 23.66 12.39
C ALA A 222 -7.53 25.17 12.62
N GLU A 223 -6.71 25.58 13.59
CA GLU A 223 -6.34 26.99 13.83
C GLU A 223 -5.67 27.58 12.58
N GLY A 224 -4.63 26.93 12.03
CA GLY A 224 -3.97 27.42 10.80
C GLY A 224 -4.90 27.47 9.58
N LEU A 225 -5.87 26.56 9.48
CA LEU A 225 -6.91 26.62 8.45
C LEU A 225 -7.89 27.78 8.67
N ALA A 226 -8.21 28.11 9.93
CA ALA A 226 -9.08 29.23 10.27
C ALA A 226 -8.38 30.57 9.97
N GLU A 227 -7.11 30.71 10.33
CA GLU A 227 -6.28 31.88 10.01
C GLU A 227 -6.24 32.14 8.50
N ARG A 228 -6.07 31.09 7.70
CA ARG A 228 -6.13 31.19 6.24
C ARG A 228 -7.49 31.65 5.73
N LYS A 229 -8.58 31.22 6.36
CA LYS A 229 -9.94 31.63 5.96
C LYS A 229 -10.17 33.11 6.29
N SER A 230 -9.71 33.59 7.45
CA SER A 230 -9.78 35.03 7.78
C SER A 230 -8.94 35.88 6.81
N GLU A 231 -7.70 35.47 6.52
CA GLU A 231 -6.83 36.21 5.58
C GLU A 231 -7.38 36.25 4.15
N LYS A 232 -8.12 35.21 3.73
CA LYS A 232 -8.81 35.19 2.44
C LYS A 232 -10.11 36.00 2.45
N GLY A 233 -10.85 35.99 3.56
CA GLY A 233 -12.07 36.78 3.74
C GLY A 233 -11.81 38.28 3.78
N GLU A 234 -10.67 38.71 4.32
CA GLU A 234 -10.25 40.12 4.30
C GLU A 234 -9.77 40.61 2.93
N LYS A 235 -9.42 39.69 2.01
CA LYS A 235 -8.96 40.00 0.65
C LYS A 235 -10.05 39.95 -0.41
N GLU A 236 -11.29 39.62 -0.05
CA GLU A 236 -12.44 39.85 -0.93
C GLU A 236 -12.88 41.32 -0.80
N PRO A 237 -12.87 42.13 -1.89
CA PRO A 237 -13.39 43.48 -1.80
C PRO A 237 -14.89 43.38 -1.56
N LYS A 238 -15.38 44.04 -0.51
CA LYS A 238 -16.78 44.43 -0.37
C LYS A 238 -17.24 45.13 -1.65
N LYS A 239 -17.84 44.39 -2.59
CA LYS A 239 -18.77 44.96 -3.57
C LYS A 239 -20.11 45.15 -2.86
N GLU A 240 -20.16 46.10 -1.95
CA GLU A 240 -21.42 46.65 -1.46
C GLU A 240 -21.87 47.75 -2.44
N ALA A 241 -22.95 47.40 -3.13
CA ALA A 241 -24.00 48.24 -3.72
C ALA A 241 -23.82 49.77 -3.64
N LYS A 242 -23.61 50.39 -4.81
CA LYS A 242 -24.23 51.68 -5.13
C LYS A 242 -25.41 51.43 -6.06
N LYS A 243 -26.62 51.63 -5.54
CA LYS A 243 -27.87 51.81 -6.28
C LYS A 243 -28.22 53.30 -6.21
N GLU A 244 -28.33 53.92 -7.38
CA GLU A 244 -29.10 55.13 -7.76
C GLU A 244 -28.57 55.49 -9.16
N GLU A 245 -29.33 55.81 -10.20
CA GLU A 245 -30.75 56.01 -10.44
C GLU A 245 -30.91 56.04 -11.97
N ALA A 246 -32.05 55.60 -12.53
CA ALA A 246 -32.32 55.67 -13.98
C ALA A 246 -32.69 57.12 -14.40
N PRO A 247 -32.67 57.49 -15.70
CA PRO A 247 -33.92 57.34 -16.46
C PRO A 247 -33.81 57.01 -17.97
N LYS A 248 -34.83 56.24 -18.40
CA LYS A 248 -35.53 56.10 -19.70
C LYS A 248 -35.00 56.82 -20.96
N LYS A 249 -34.95 56.08 -22.07
CA LYS A 249 -35.68 56.42 -23.33
C LYS A 249 -35.90 55.21 -24.26
N GLU A 250 -36.96 55.36 -25.05
CA GLU A 250 -37.79 54.40 -25.77
C GLU A 250 -37.27 53.89 -27.14
N VAL A 251 -37.63 52.63 -27.45
CA VAL A 251 -38.27 52.11 -28.68
C VAL A 251 -37.53 52.22 -30.03
N LYS A 252 -37.28 51.07 -30.69
CA LYS A 252 -37.90 50.67 -31.98
C LYS A 252 -37.40 49.29 -32.50
N GLU A 253 -38.32 48.34 -32.43
CA GLU A 253 -38.68 47.28 -33.38
C GLU A 253 -38.02 47.27 -34.79
N LYS A 254 -37.58 46.08 -35.24
CA LYS A 254 -37.70 45.52 -36.61
C LYS A 254 -37.04 44.12 -36.67
N LEU A 255 -37.85 43.07 -36.73
CA LEU A 255 -38.25 42.31 -37.93
C LEU A 255 -37.24 41.22 -38.35
N ALA A 256 -37.65 39.96 -38.18
CA ALA A 256 -37.16 38.81 -38.93
C ALA A 256 -37.47 38.99 -40.43
N PRO A 257 -36.76 38.29 -41.32
CA PRO A 257 -37.34 37.03 -41.81
C PRO A 257 -36.35 35.86 -41.92
N THR A 258 -36.94 34.68 -41.82
CA THR A 258 -36.53 33.32 -42.20
C THR A 258 -36.33 33.18 -43.73
N PRO A 259 -36.19 31.97 -44.31
CA PRO A 259 -35.14 30.95 -44.19
C PRO A 259 -34.61 30.54 -45.59
N GLU A 260 -33.49 29.81 -45.70
CA GLU A 260 -33.20 29.07 -46.94
C GLU A 260 -32.59 27.69 -46.64
N THR A 261 -33.17 26.72 -47.32
CA THR A 261 -33.10 25.26 -47.27
C THR A 261 -31.94 24.68 -48.07
N VAL A 262 -31.35 23.57 -47.59
CA VAL A 262 -30.81 22.50 -48.45
C VAL A 262 -31.05 21.14 -47.76
N GLU A 263 -32.03 20.38 -48.27
CA GLU A 263 -32.05 18.90 -48.28
C GLU A 263 -30.99 18.43 -49.30
N THR A 264 -30.32 17.28 -49.26
CA THR A 264 -30.66 15.85 -49.09
C THR A 264 -29.32 15.15 -48.71
N GLU A 265 -29.17 13.90 -48.23
CA GLU A 265 -29.63 12.62 -48.77
C GLU A 265 -29.02 11.50 -47.89
N ALA A 266 -29.69 10.35 -47.80
CA ALA A 266 -29.21 9.08 -47.24
C ALA A 266 -29.79 7.95 -48.12
N PRO A 267 -29.38 6.66 -48.01
CA PRO A 267 -28.10 5.99 -47.72
C PRO A 267 -27.75 4.97 -48.88
N PRO A 268 -26.83 3.96 -48.76
CA PRO A 268 -27.12 2.69 -48.06
C PRO A 268 -25.92 1.91 -47.44
N VAL A 269 -26.30 0.78 -46.83
CA VAL A 269 -25.63 -0.23 -45.98
C VAL A 269 -24.58 -1.11 -46.67
N VAL A 270 -23.46 -1.48 -46.00
CA VAL A 270 -22.86 -2.85 -46.05
C VAL A 270 -22.14 -3.20 -44.73
N ALA A 271 -22.40 -4.42 -44.27
CA ALA A 271 -21.87 -5.09 -43.09
C ALA A 271 -20.39 -5.50 -43.15
N LYS A 272 -19.74 -5.60 -41.98
CA LYS A 272 -18.84 -6.71 -41.68
C LYS A 272 -18.71 -6.95 -40.18
N ALA A 273 -19.19 -8.12 -39.76
CA ALA A 273 -18.94 -8.73 -38.46
C ALA A 273 -17.48 -9.18 -38.36
N THR A 274 -16.92 -9.15 -37.15
CA THR A 274 -15.82 -10.06 -36.78
C THR A 274 -15.95 -10.38 -35.30
N GLU A 275 -16.11 -11.68 -35.04
CA GLU A 275 -16.27 -12.31 -33.75
C GLU A 275 -14.98 -12.20 -32.93
N ILE A 276 -15.09 -11.90 -31.63
CA ILE A 276 -14.08 -12.31 -30.65
C ILE A 276 -14.85 -13.02 -29.52
N LYS A 277 -14.68 -14.34 -29.50
CA LYS A 277 -15.15 -15.21 -28.43
C LYS A 277 -14.32 -14.98 -27.17
N VAL A 278 -15.06 -14.90 -26.08
CA VAL A 278 -14.63 -14.90 -24.69
C VAL A 278 -14.42 -16.37 -24.29
N ASP A 279 -13.31 -16.68 -23.62
CA ASP A 279 -13.27 -17.81 -22.69
C ASP A 279 -12.73 -17.35 -21.34
N VAL A 280 -13.56 -17.59 -20.33
CA VAL A 280 -13.39 -17.22 -18.93
C VAL A 280 -13.71 -18.47 -18.13
N GLU A 281 -12.73 -19.00 -17.41
CA GLU A 281 -12.96 -19.94 -16.30
C GLU A 281 -11.89 -19.66 -15.22
N ALA A 282 -12.19 -18.89 -14.17
CA ALA A 282 -12.85 -19.28 -12.91
C ALA A 282 -12.00 -20.26 -12.07
N THR A 283 -11.12 -19.76 -11.20
CA THR A 283 -11.31 -19.56 -9.73
C THR A 283 -11.56 -20.82 -8.90
N LYS A 284 -10.73 -21.04 -7.86
CA LYS A 284 -11.16 -21.31 -6.47
C LYS A 284 -10.03 -21.15 -5.42
N GLU A 285 -10.32 -20.27 -4.46
CA GLU A 285 -9.86 -20.17 -3.05
C GLU A 285 -10.14 -21.48 -2.28
N ALA A 286 -9.70 -21.80 -1.05
CA ALA A 286 -8.70 -21.35 -0.07
C ALA A 286 -8.87 -22.26 1.20
N VAL A 287 -7.95 -22.12 2.18
CA VAL A 287 -8.10 -22.30 3.65
C VAL A 287 -7.78 -23.66 4.34
N ALA A 288 -6.93 -23.54 5.39
CA ALA A 288 -6.98 -24.11 6.76
C ALA A 288 -5.91 -25.10 7.27
N GLU A 289 -5.55 -24.83 8.54
CA GLU A 289 -4.51 -25.36 9.42
C GLU A 289 -4.92 -26.58 10.29
N GLU A 290 -3.87 -27.20 10.86
CA GLU A 290 -3.71 -27.83 12.19
C GLU A 290 -4.02 -29.34 12.51
N LYS A 291 -2.93 -29.99 13.00
CA LYS A 291 -2.74 -30.97 14.11
C LYS A 291 -3.01 -32.50 13.98
N LYS A 292 -1.89 -33.24 14.20
CA LYS A 292 -1.60 -34.52 14.92
C LYS A 292 -2.75 -35.50 15.18
N GLU A 293 -2.65 -36.83 14.99
CA GLU A 293 -1.74 -37.81 15.63
C GLU A 293 -1.92 -39.22 15.00
N ALA A 294 -0.94 -40.13 15.12
CA ALA A 294 -0.86 -41.48 14.49
C ALA A 294 -1.41 -42.62 15.41
N PRO A 295 -1.23 -43.95 15.19
CA PRO A 295 -1.04 -44.80 13.98
C PRO A 295 -1.92 -46.12 13.98
N LYS A 296 -2.06 -46.81 12.83
CA LYS A 296 -1.97 -48.30 12.73
C LYS A 296 -1.96 -48.80 11.26
N LYS A 297 -0.99 -49.69 10.97
CA LYS A 297 -0.80 -50.53 9.74
C LYS A 297 -2.03 -51.47 9.58
N GLU A 298 -2.46 -51.94 8.40
CA GLU A 298 -1.74 -52.65 7.32
C GLU A 298 -2.41 -52.55 5.93
N ALA A 299 -1.55 -52.49 4.90
CA ALA A 299 -1.61 -53.07 3.55
C ALA A 299 -2.84 -52.90 2.62
N LYS A 300 -2.71 -52.06 1.57
CA LYS A 300 -2.63 -52.46 0.13
C LYS A 300 -2.42 -51.25 -0.81
N ALA A 301 -1.57 -51.45 -1.82
CA ALA A 301 -1.31 -50.66 -3.05
C ALA A 301 -0.81 -49.20 -2.91
N LYS A 302 0.51 -49.02 -3.07
CA LYS A 302 1.17 -47.70 -3.19
C LYS A 302 0.94 -47.11 -4.60
N SER A 303 0.23 -45.99 -4.69
CA SER A 303 0.47 -45.00 -5.73
C SER A 303 1.81 -44.32 -5.43
N ALA A 304 2.66 -44.17 -6.45
CA ALA A 304 3.98 -43.56 -6.32
C ALA A 304 3.84 -42.10 -5.86
N LYS A 305 4.45 -41.76 -4.73
CA LYS A 305 4.70 -40.36 -4.37
C LYS A 305 5.76 -39.82 -5.32
N ALA A 306 5.51 -38.66 -5.92
CA ALA A 306 6.52 -37.92 -6.66
C ALA A 306 7.71 -37.58 -5.73
N ASP A 307 8.92 -37.71 -6.25
CA ASP A 307 10.14 -37.37 -5.52
C ASP A 307 10.45 -35.87 -5.63
N ASP A 308 11.14 -35.33 -4.63
CA ASP A 308 11.58 -33.93 -4.64
C ASP A 308 12.87 -33.77 -5.46
N LEU A 309 12.70 -33.47 -6.76
CA LEU A 309 13.80 -33.32 -7.72
C LEU A 309 14.74 -32.15 -7.43
N THR A 310 14.37 -31.22 -6.53
CA THR A 310 15.24 -30.09 -6.16
C THR A 310 16.47 -30.50 -5.33
N LYS A 311 16.53 -31.77 -4.91
CA LYS A 311 17.71 -32.36 -4.24
C LYS A 311 18.87 -32.67 -5.19
N ILE A 312 18.65 -32.59 -6.50
CA ILE A 312 19.69 -32.71 -7.52
C ILE A 312 20.31 -31.32 -7.73
N GLU A 313 21.63 -31.22 -7.60
CA GLU A 313 22.34 -29.96 -7.82
C GLU A 313 22.24 -29.55 -9.28
N GLY A 314 21.83 -28.29 -9.52
CA GLY A 314 21.54 -27.75 -10.84
C GLY A 314 20.04 -27.77 -11.22
N VAL A 315 19.21 -28.54 -10.51
CA VAL A 315 17.76 -28.57 -10.73
C VAL A 315 17.06 -27.53 -9.85
N GLY A 316 16.79 -26.35 -10.43
CA GLY A 316 15.96 -25.33 -9.77
C GLY A 316 14.46 -25.68 -9.76
N PRO A 317 13.63 -24.96 -8.98
CA PRO A 317 12.20 -25.25 -8.83
C PRO A 317 11.41 -25.32 -10.15
N LYS A 318 11.76 -24.48 -11.11
CA LYS A 318 11.12 -24.47 -12.44
C LYS A 318 11.56 -25.63 -13.34
N ALA A 319 12.81 -26.07 -13.20
CA ALA A 319 13.31 -27.24 -13.91
C ALA A 319 12.67 -28.52 -13.33
N ALA A 320 12.54 -28.61 -12.00
CA ALA A 320 11.83 -29.69 -11.33
C ALA A 320 10.36 -29.80 -11.78
N GLU A 321 9.67 -28.65 -11.87
CA GLU A 321 8.29 -28.59 -12.37
C GLU A 321 8.18 -29.03 -13.84
N ALA A 322 9.09 -28.57 -14.70
CA ALA A 322 9.13 -28.96 -16.11
C ALA A 322 9.37 -30.47 -16.31
N LEU A 323 10.31 -31.05 -15.56
CA LEU A 323 10.60 -32.49 -15.60
C LEU A 323 9.42 -33.32 -15.08
N THR A 324 8.76 -32.86 -14.02
CA THR A 324 7.57 -33.52 -13.45
C THR A 324 6.41 -33.50 -14.45
N ASN A 325 6.17 -32.36 -15.12
CA ASN A 325 5.14 -32.23 -16.15
C ASN A 325 5.43 -33.09 -17.40
N ALA A 326 6.69 -33.38 -17.69
CA ALA A 326 7.11 -34.30 -18.74
C ALA A 326 7.09 -35.79 -18.31
N GLY A 327 6.59 -36.10 -17.10
CA GLY A 327 6.43 -37.46 -16.61
C GLY A 327 7.64 -38.04 -15.88
N LEU A 328 8.70 -37.25 -15.68
CA LEU A 328 9.92 -37.61 -14.93
C LEU A 328 9.77 -37.26 -13.43
N GLU A 329 8.73 -37.77 -12.80
CA GLU A 329 8.33 -37.39 -11.44
C GLU A 329 9.09 -38.12 -10.29
N THR A 330 10.01 -39.04 -10.60
CA THR A 330 10.79 -39.79 -9.60
C THR A 330 12.27 -39.84 -9.93
N PHE A 331 13.13 -39.97 -8.92
CA PHE A 331 14.58 -40.11 -9.10
C PHE A 331 14.92 -41.29 -10.01
N ALA A 332 14.19 -42.40 -9.89
CA ALA A 332 14.37 -43.58 -10.74
C ALA A 332 14.02 -43.34 -12.22
N LYS A 333 13.10 -42.42 -12.52
CA LYS A 333 12.75 -42.03 -13.89
C LYS A 333 13.78 -41.05 -14.46
N VAL A 334 14.24 -40.09 -13.66
CA VAL A 334 15.30 -39.14 -14.05
C VAL A 334 16.64 -39.86 -14.27
N ALA A 335 16.97 -40.86 -13.46
CA ALA A 335 18.18 -41.68 -13.60
C ALA A 335 18.22 -42.48 -14.92
N LYS A 336 17.07 -42.82 -15.49
CA LYS A 336 16.93 -43.56 -16.75
C LYS A 336 16.74 -42.66 -17.97
N ALA A 337 16.57 -41.35 -17.76
CA ALA A 337 16.37 -40.40 -18.83
C ALA A 337 17.73 -39.94 -19.39
N ASP A 338 17.80 -39.82 -20.71
CA ASP A 338 18.99 -39.30 -21.38
C ASP A 338 19.12 -37.79 -21.14
N ALA A 339 20.35 -37.29 -20.95
CA ALA A 339 20.61 -35.87 -20.73
C ALA A 339 20.08 -34.99 -21.88
N ASP A 340 20.19 -35.46 -23.13
CA ASP A 340 19.69 -34.74 -24.30
C ASP A 340 18.17 -34.58 -24.30
N LYS A 341 17.43 -35.63 -23.89
CA LYS A 341 15.97 -35.59 -23.77
C LYS A 341 15.53 -34.61 -22.67
N MET A 342 16.25 -34.55 -21.55
CA MET A 342 15.97 -33.58 -20.49
C MET A 342 16.25 -32.15 -20.95
N LYS A 343 17.31 -31.94 -21.74
CA LYS A 343 17.63 -30.62 -22.29
C LYS A 343 16.56 -30.13 -23.26
N GLU A 344 16.02 -31.02 -24.09
CA GLU A 344 14.90 -30.73 -24.99
C GLU A 344 13.64 -30.34 -24.20
N ILE A 345 13.26 -31.13 -23.19
CA ILE A 345 12.12 -30.85 -22.30
C ILE A 345 12.24 -29.47 -21.62
N LEU A 346 13.42 -29.13 -21.10
CA LEU A 346 13.65 -27.85 -20.44
C LEU A 346 13.57 -26.67 -21.42
N THR A 347 14.08 -26.87 -22.63
CA THR A 347 14.09 -25.84 -23.68
C THR A 347 12.68 -25.58 -24.20
N GLU A 348 11.87 -26.63 -24.36
CA GLU A 348 10.46 -26.54 -24.73
C GLU A 348 9.62 -25.88 -23.62
N ALA A 349 9.90 -26.19 -22.36
CA ALA A 349 9.21 -25.58 -21.22
C ALA A 349 9.55 -24.08 -21.05
N SER A 350 10.79 -23.66 -21.33
CA SER A 350 11.15 -22.24 -21.37
C SER A 350 12.49 -21.99 -22.07
N SER A 351 12.51 -21.01 -22.98
CA SER A 351 13.75 -20.51 -23.61
C SER A 351 14.80 -19.99 -22.62
N ARG A 352 14.37 -19.60 -21.40
CA ARG A 352 15.29 -19.19 -20.34
C ARG A 352 16.02 -20.35 -19.67
N MET A 353 15.57 -21.58 -19.84
CA MET A 353 16.20 -22.79 -19.26
C MET A 353 17.17 -23.49 -20.21
N ALA A 354 17.32 -23.00 -21.45
CA ALA A 354 18.21 -23.56 -22.47
C ALA A 354 19.72 -23.54 -22.09
N HIS A 355 20.09 -22.75 -21.09
CA HIS A 355 21.47 -22.65 -20.58
C HIS A 355 21.80 -23.70 -19.50
N LEU A 356 20.80 -24.45 -18.99
CA LEU A 356 21.02 -25.50 -18.00
C LEU A 356 21.64 -26.72 -18.68
N ASP A 357 22.62 -27.33 -18.01
CA ASP A 357 23.27 -28.55 -18.48
C ASP A 357 22.84 -29.75 -17.62
N PRO A 358 21.97 -30.64 -18.13
CA PRO A 358 21.44 -31.79 -17.38
C PRO A 358 22.36 -33.03 -17.41
N THR A 359 23.61 -32.90 -17.86
CA THR A 359 24.56 -34.01 -18.03
C THR A 359 24.83 -34.80 -16.74
N SER A 360 24.89 -34.13 -15.59
CA SER A 360 25.11 -34.79 -14.29
C SER A 360 23.85 -35.28 -13.59
N TRP A 361 22.66 -34.86 -14.04
CA TRP A 361 21.40 -35.12 -13.35
C TRP A 361 21.03 -36.61 -13.30
N PRO A 362 21.26 -37.45 -14.34
CA PRO A 362 20.99 -38.89 -14.25
C PRO A 362 21.82 -39.58 -13.17
N LYS A 363 23.10 -39.23 -13.04
CA LYS A 363 24.03 -39.84 -12.07
C LYS A 363 23.65 -39.46 -10.63
N GLN A 364 23.33 -38.19 -10.40
CA GLN A 364 22.82 -37.71 -9.11
C GLN A 364 21.47 -38.35 -8.76
N ALA A 365 20.56 -38.46 -9.74
CA ALA A 365 19.27 -39.11 -9.57
C ALA A 365 19.40 -40.60 -9.25
N GLN A 366 20.41 -41.28 -9.81
CA GLN A 366 20.70 -42.68 -9.49
C GLN A 366 21.16 -42.84 -8.04
N MET A 367 22.09 -42.01 -7.57
CA MET A 367 22.53 -42.01 -6.16
C MET A 367 21.37 -41.70 -5.19
N ALA A 368 20.50 -40.76 -5.57
CA ALA A 368 19.28 -40.44 -4.81
C ALA A 368 18.27 -41.60 -4.80
N ALA A 369 18.09 -42.30 -5.93
CA ALA A 369 17.21 -43.46 -6.04
C ALA A 369 17.72 -44.67 -5.24
N ASP A 370 19.03 -44.84 -5.17
CA ASP A 370 19.70 -45.89 -4.38
C ASP A 370 19.76 -45.55 -2.88
N GLY A 371 19.30 -44.35 -2.47
CA GLY A 371 19.28 -43.90 -1.08
C GLY A 371 20.65 -43.51 -0.52
N LYS A 372 21.65 -43.32 -1.37
CA LYS A 372 23.05 -43.01 -1.03
C LYS A 372 23.23 -41.50 -0.81
N TRP A 373 22.51 -40.94 0.16
CA TRP A 373 22.47 -39.49 0.39
C TRP A 373 23.81 -38.91 0.87
N ASP A 374 24.59 -39.68 1.63
CA ASP A 374 25.90 -39.24 2.12
C ASP A 374 26.94 -39.19 0.99
N GLU A 375 26.98 -40.22 0.12
CA GLU A 375 27.82 -40.25 -1.09
C GLU A 375 27.43 -39.15 -2.09
N LEU A 376 26.12 -38.90 -2.26
CA LEU A 376 25.62 -37.84 -3.13
C LEU A 376 26.06 -36.46 -2.63
N LYS A 377 25.99 -36.22 -1.32
CA LYS A 377 26.38 -34.94 -0.74
C LYS A 377 27.89 -34.69 -0.85
N GLU A 378 28.70 -35.72 -0.62
CA GLU A 378 30.15 -35.64 -0.81
C GLU A 378 30.51 -35.40 -2.29
N TRP A 379 29.77 -36.00 -3.22
CA TRP A 379 29.94 -35.75 -4.65
C TRP A 379 29.55 -34.31 -5.03
N GLN A 380 28.43 -33.79 -4.54
CA GLN A 380 27.97 -32.41 -4.75
C GLN A 380 28.95 -31.38 -4.17
N ASP A 381 29.48 -31.62 -2.97
CA ASP A 381 30.45 -30.72 -2.32
C ASP A 381 31.79 -30.63 -3.10
N ASN A 382 32.13 -31.67 -3.87
CA ASN A 382 33.35 -31.72 -4.68
C ASN A 382 33.18 -31.17 -6.11
N VAL A 383 31.95 -31.11 -6.63
CA VAL A 383 31.66 -30.71 -8.01
C VAL A 383 30.94 -29.36 -8.03
N LYS A 384 31.68 -28.26 -8.28
CA LYS A 384 31.06 -26.92 -8.35
C LYS A 384 30.10 -26.81 -9.54
N GLY A 385 28.80 -26.81 -9.27
CA GLY A 385 27.77 -26.51 -10.27
C GLY A 385 27.35 -27.69 -11.14
N GLY A 386 27.59 -28.93 -10.69
CA GLY A 386 27.07 -30.13 -11.33
C GLY A 386 27.67 -30.44 -12.71
N VAL A 387 28.91 -30.04 -12.99
CA VAL A 387 29.66 -30.45 -14.20
C VAL A 387 30.94 -31.15 -13.74
N GLU A 388 31.15 -32.40 -14.15
CA GLU A 388 32.36 -33.18 -13.83
C GLU A 388 33.66 -32.53 -14.32
#